data_AF-A0A563W5M8-F1
#
_entry.id   AF-A0A563W5M8-F1
#
_cell.length_a   1.000
_cell.length_b   1.000
_cell.length_c   1.000
_cell.angle_alpha   90.00
_cell.angle_beta   90.00
_cell.angle_gamma   90.00
#
_symmetry.space_group_name_H-M   'P 1'
#
loop_
_entity.id
_entity.type
_entity.pdbx_description
1 polymer ?
#
loop_
_entity_poly.entity_id
_entity_poly.type
_entity_poly.pdbx_seq_one_letter_code
_entity_poly.pdbx_strand_id
1 'polypeptide(L)'
;MKHYPSIRQSRKSFKAYVFDKLDGSNLRFSWDIRQGWYEYATRTRPLPTNHKLYKIGYEYFANVYADSIVTIVTQKGWKRLDAFCEFYGDNSFAGRHDISEQQKVTLIDLAPNTRGFLKPEEFLDLFSALPLPAYLGQVEWNEDYAEAVRKGLIEGITCEGVVAKSATKQRMAKAKTQAWIDRVMKEFGDVEGAKIIKS
;
A
#
# COMPACT_ATOMS: atom_id res chain seq x y z
N MET A 1 -3.35 -18.11 -2.00
CA MET A 1 -3.78 -16.78 -1.54
C MET A 1 -2.52 -16.04 -1.09
N LYS A 2 -2.25 -14.84 -1.63
CA LYS A 2 -0.99 -14.13 -1.32
C LYS A 2 -1.19 -13.17 -0.15
N HIS A 3 -0.20 -13.12 0.73
CA HIS A 3 -0.12 -12.11 1.78
C HIS A 3 0.76 -10.96 1.30
N TYR A 4 0.37 -9.74 1.63
CA TYR A 4 1.23 -8.58 1.38
C TYR A 4 2.48 -8.70 2.28
N PRO A 5 3.69 -8.65 1.71
CA PRO A 5 4.91 -8.85 2.49
C PRO A 5 5.17 -7.65 3.40
N SER A 6 5.75 -7.90 4.57
CA SER A 6 6.37 -6.81 5.35
C SER A 6 7.54 -6.25 4.56
N ILE A 7 7.49 -4.96 4.22
CA ILE A 7 8.58 -4.27 3.53
C ILE A 7 9.63 -3.89 4.57
N ARG A 8 10.91 -4.17 4.31
CA ARG A 8 12.00 -3.85 5.25
C ARG A 8 12.67 -2.53 4.88
N GLN A 9 13.27 -1.88 5.86
CA GLN A 9 14.28 -0.87 5.57
C GLN A 9 15.47 -1.56 4.89
N SER A 10 15.99 -0.98 3.81
CA SER A 10 17.11 -1.54 3.05
C SER A 10 18.14 -0.45 2.78
N ARG A 11 19.41 -0.76 3.04
CA ARG A 11 20.55 0.08 2.65
C ARG A 11 21.18 -0.35 1.33
N LYS A 12 20.72 -1.46 0.74
CA LYS A 12 21.27 -1.98 -0.52
C LYS A 12 20.82 -1.11 -1.68
N SER A 13 21.78 -0.75 -2.55
CA SER A 13 21.52 0.07 -3.73
C SER A 13 20.65 -0.65 -4.77
N PHE A 14 19.68 0.05 -5.37
CA PHE A 14 19.00 -0.39 -6.59
C PHE A 14 18.18 0.72 -7.25
N LYS A 15 18.04 0.67 -8.58
CA LYS A 15 17.04 1.46 -9.32
C LYS A 15 15.63 1.13 -8.87
N ALA A 16 14.89 2.15 -8.44
CA ALA A 16 13.57 1.99 -7.84
C ALA A 16 12.57 3.02 -8.35
N TYR A 17 11.31 2.59 -8.42
CA TYR A 17 10.13 3.45 -8.53
C TYR A 17 9.68 3.76 -7.11
N VAL A 18 9.57 5.04 -6.78
CA VAL A 18 9.26 5.49 -5.42
C VAL A 18 7.83 6.00 -5.36
N PHE A 19 7.11 5.57 -4.33
CA PHE A 19 5.75 5.97 -4.05
C PHE A 19 5.66 6.54 -2.65
N ASP A 20 4.80 7.53 -2.45
CA ASP A 20 4.43 7.99 -1.12
C ASP A 20 3.89 6.81 -0.29
N LYS A 21 4.37 6.70 0.95
CA LYS A 21 3.88 5.70 1.89
C LYS A 21 2.76 6.31 2.72
N LEU A 22 1.55 5.90 2.38
CA LEU A 22 0.34 6.22 3.11
C LEU A 22 0.37 5.56 4.50
N ASP A 23 -0.17 6.26 5.50
CA ASP A 23 -0.24 5.80 6.89
C ASP A 23 -1.64 5.27 7.21
N GLY A 24 -1.77 3.95 7.24
CA GLY A 24 -3.02 3.33 7.57
C GLY A 24 -2.91 1.83 7.78
N SER A 25 -3.94 1.13 7.30
CA SER A 25 -4.03 -0.32 7.40
C SER A 25 -4.15 -0.96 6.02
N ASN A 26 -3.35 -1.99 5.80
CA ASN A 26 -3.43 -2.76 4.57
C ASN A 26 -4.74 -3.56 4.48
N LEU A 27 -5.41 -3.40 3.35
CA LEU A 27 -6.56 -4.19 2.91
C LEU A 27 -6.20 -5.03 1.69
N ARG A 28 -6.82 -6.19 1.58
CA ARG A 28 -6.76 -7.09 0.42
C ARG A 28 -8.17 -7.39 -0.06
N PHE A 29 -8.34 -7.30 -1.38
CA PHE A 29 -9.54 -7.69 -2.09
C PHE A 29 -9.17 -8.80 -3.07
N SER A 30 -9.85 -9.93 -3.02
CA SER A 30 -9.61 -11.04 -3.95
C SER A 30 -10.76 -11.19 -4.92
N TRP A 31 -10.42 -11.36 -6.20
CA TRP A 31 -11.36 -11.53 -7.29
C TRP A 31 -11.02 -12.74 -8.13
N ASP A 32 -12.03 -13.44 -8.63
CA ASP A 32 -11.90 -14.42 -9.70
C ASP A 32 -13.07 -14.36 -10.68
N ILE A 33 -12.86 -14.90 -11.89
CA ILE A 33 -13.82 -14.85 -12.99
C ILE A 33 -15.14 -15.58 -12.71
N ARG A 34 -15.19 -16.49 -11.74
CA ARG A 34 -16.38 -17.29 -11.42
C ARG A 34 -17.24 -16.61 -10.37
N GLN A 35 -16.62 -15.99 -9.37
CA GLN A 35 -17.30 -15.46 -8.18
C GLN A 35 -17.37 -13.92 -8.15
N GLY A 36 -16.58 -13.24 -8.99
CA GLY A 36 -16.35 -11.81 -8.82
C GLY A 36 -15.47 -11.53 -7.60
N TRP A 37 -15.70 -10.41 -6.91
CA TRP A 37 -15.04 -10.08 -5.67
C TRP A 37 -15.60 -10.95 -4.54
N TYR A 38 -14.80 -11.89 -4.04
CA TYR A 38 -15.30 -12.95 -3.14
C TYR A 38 -14.67 -12.93 -1.74
N GLU A 39 -13.55 -12.24 -1.56
CA GLU A 39 -12.90 -12.13 -0.25
C GLU A 39 -12.37 -10.73 -0.01
N TYR A 40 -12.62 -10.24 1.19
CA TYR A 40 -12.02 -9.03 1.72
C TYR A 40 -11.31 -9.35 3.03
N ALA A 41 -10.10 -8.84 3.17
CA ALA A 41 -9.21 -9.19 4.26
C ALA A 41 -8.35 -7.99 4.66
N THR A 42 -7.88 -8.01 5.90
CA THR A 42 -6.65 -7.30 6.28
C THR A 42 -5.43 -8.08 5.81
N ARG A 43 -4.23 -7.55 6.06
CA ARG A 43 -2.96 -8.26 5.83
C ARG A 43 -2.91 -9.70 6.36
N THR A 44 -3.48 -9.95 7.54
CA THR A 44 -3.32 -11.22 8.27
C THR A 44 -4.60 -12.06 8.40
N ARG A 45 -5.78 -11.45 8.23
CA ARG A 45 -7.06 -12.18 8.42
C ARG A 45 -8.16 -11.69 7.49
N PRO A 46 -9.07 -12.59 7.03
CA PRO A 46 -10.34 -12.21 6.43
C PRO A 46 -11.16 -11.30 7.35
N LEU A 47 -11.93 -10.41 6.75
CA LEU A 47 -12.85 -9.53 7.46
C LEU A 47 -14.28 -10.01 7.23
N PRO A 48 -15.07 -10.24 8.29
CA PRO A 48 -16.47 -10.60 8.13
C PRO A 48 -17.26 -9.40 7.59
N THR A 49 -18.32 -9.69 6.83
CA THR A 49 -19.15 -8.69 6.14
C THR A 49 -19.82 -7.69 7.08
N ASN A 50 -20.05 -8.07 8.34
CA ASN A 50 -20.61 -7.21 9.37
C ASN A 50 -19.59 -6.30 10.08
N HIS A 51 -18.30 -6.39 9.75
CA HIS A 51 -17.27 -5.56 10.35
C HIS A 51 -17.37 -4.11 9.84
N LYS A 52 -17.26 -3.11 10.71
CA LYS A 52 -17.36 -1.69 10.30
C LYS A 52 -16.35 -1.30 9.20
N LEU A 53 -15.10 -1.73 9.35
CA LEU A 53 -14.06 -1.56 8.32
C LEU A 53 -14.37 -2.29 7.00
N TYR A 54 -15.14 -3.39 7.04
CA TYR A 54 -15.64 -4.04 5.83
C TYR A 54 -16.53 -3.08 5.08
N LYS A 55 -17.57 -2.57 5.74
CA LYS A 55 -18.55 -1.72 5.08
C LYS A 55 -17.90 -0.49 4.43
N ILE A 56 -17.12 0.28 5.20
CA ILE A 56 -16.55 1.55 4.72
C ILE A 56 -15.49 1.29 3.63
N GLY A 57 -14.55 0.38 3.87
CA GLY A 57 -13.46 0.10 2.93
C GLY A 57 -13.96 -0.58 1.65
N TYR A 58 -14.89 -1.52 1.76
CA TYR A 58 -15.47 -2.21 0.60
C TYR A 58 -16.33 -1.27 -0.24
N GLU A 59 -17.19 -0.45 0.36
CA GLU A 59 -18.02 0.50 -0.39
C GLU A 59 -17.15 1.48 -1.20
N TYR A 60 -16.09 2.04 -0.59
CA TYR A 60 -15.14 2.88 -1.33
C TYR A 60 -14.48 2.10 -2.47
N PHE A 61 -13.98 0.90 -2.18
CA PHE A 61 -13.28 0.10 -3.18
C PHE A 61 -14.17 -0.29 -4.37
N ALA A 62 -15.40 -0.73 -4.08
CA ALA A 62 -16.38 -1.11 -5.08
C ALA A 62 -16.71 0.07 -6.00
N ASN A 63 -16.92 1.26 -5.43
CA ASN A 63 -17.30 2.44 -6.19
C ASN A 63 -16.14 3.03 -7.03
N VAL A 64 -14.90 2.90 -6.58
CA VAL A 64 -13.75 3.59 -7.19
C VAL A 64 -12.90 2.67 -8.07
N TYR A 65 -12.70 1.41 -7.68
CA TYR A 65 -11.72 0.54 -8.31
C TYR A 65 -12.31 -0.71 -8.95
N ALA A 66 -13.37 -1.30 -8.39
CA ALA A 66 -13.77 -2.67 -8.73
C ALA A 66 -13.99 -2.88 -10.23
N ASP A 67 -14.82 -2.06 -10.87
CA ASP A 67 -15.19 -2.24 -12.28
C ASP A 67 -14.01 -1.94 -13.23
N SER A 68 -13.23 -0.89 -12.92
CA SER A 68 -12.03 -0.55 -13.68
C SER A 68 -10.97 -1.64 -13.62
N ILE A 69 -10.73 -2.20 -12.42
CA ILE A 69 -9.81 -3.33 -12.25
C ILE A 69 -10.33 -4.54 -13.03
N VAL A 70 -11.62 -4.89 -12.89
CA VAL A 70 -12.22 -6.03 -13.60
C VAL A 70 -12.09 -5.88 -15.12
N THR A 71 -12.31 -4.69 -15.64
CA THR A 71 -12.14 -4.37 -17.06
C THR A 71 -10.71 -4.64 -17.52
N ILE A 72 -9.73 -4.09 -16.81
CA ILE A 72 -8.30 -4.23 -17.12
C ILE A 72 -7.88 -5.71 -17.07
N VAL A 73 -8.23 -6.41 -15.99
CA VAL A 73 -7.76 -7.79 -15.79
C VAL A 73 -8.42 -8.77 -16.75
N THR A 74 -9.66 -8.49 -17.17
CA THR A 74 -10.37 -9.28 -18.18
C THR A 74 -9.75 -9.08 -19.56
N GLN A 75 -9.41 -7.84 -19.94
CA GLN A 75 -8.67 -7.54 -21.17
C GLN A 75 -7.28 -8.21 -21.19
N LYS A 76 -6.62 -8.31 -20.05
CA LYS A 76 -5.36 -9.06 -19.89
C LYS A 76 -5.52 -10.58 -19.84
N GLY A 77 -6.75 -11.09 -19.83
CA GLY A 77 -7.05 -12.53 -19.74
C GLY A 77 -6.71 -13.16 -18.39
N TRP A 78 -6.61 -12.37 -17.32
CA TRP A 78 -6.35 -12.89 -15.97
C TRP A 78 -7.64 -13.44 -15.34
N LYS A 79 -7.55 -14.61 -14.72
CA LYS A 79 -8.72 -15.32 -14.17
C LYS A 79 -8.89 -15.13 -12.67
N ARG A 80 -7.84 -14.68 -11.98
CA ARG A 80 -7.82 -14.42 -10.54
C ARG A 80 -6.78 -13.35 -10.21
N LEU A 81 -7.04 -12.53 -9.19
CA LEU A 81 -6.10 -11.56 -8.65
C LEU A 81 -6.31 -11.34 -7.15
N ASP A 82 -5.27 -10.83 -6.50
CA ASP A 82 -5.34 -10.16 -5.20
C ASP A 82 -4.96 -8.68 -5.41
N ALA A 83 -5.87 -7.76 -5.08
CA ALA A 83 -5.63 -6.31 -5.07
C ALA A 83 -5.32 -5.87 -3.64
N PHE A 84 -4.26 -5.09 -3.47
CA PHE A 84 -3.80 -4.60 -2.18
C PHE A 84 -3.96 -3.10 -2.12
N CYS A 85 -4.60 -2.62 -1.06
CA CYS A 85 -4.87 -1.21 -0.87
C CYS A 85 -4.42 -0.76 0.52
N GLU A 86 -4.22 0.54 0.68
CA GLU A 86 -4.11 1.19 1.99
C GLU A 86 -5.44 1.83 2.35
N PHE A 87 -5.93 1.55 3.56
CA PHE A 87 -7.09 2.21 4.16
C PHE A 87 -6.65 3.25 5.15
N TYR A 88 -7.09 4.49 4.98
CA TYR A 88 -6.67 5.63 5.79
C TYR A 88 -7.66 6.78 5.65
N GLY A 89 -7.55 7.76 6.53
CA GLY A 89 -8.33 8.99 6.57
C GLY A 89 -7.48 10.08 7.20
N ASP A 90 -8.00 11.29 7.32
CA ASP A 90 -7.20 12.46 7.71
C ASP A 90 -6.60 12.32 9.12
N ASN A 91 -7.30 11.63 10.04
CA ASN A 91 -6.78 11.27 11.37
C ASN A 91 -6.32 9.82 11.51
N SER A 92 -6.03 9.13 10.39
CA SER A 92 -5.35 7.84 10.47
C SER A 92 -3.90 7.99 10.88
N PHE A 93 -3.47 7.15 11.81
CA PHE A 93 -2.09 7.16 12.28
C PHE A 93 -1.67 5.80 12.82
N ALA A 94 -0.53 5.28 12.34
CA ALA A 94 0.04 4.00 12.73
C ALA A 94 -0.98 2.85 12.70
N GLY A 95 -1.84 2.81 11.66
CA GLY A 95 -2.88 1.80 11.48
C GLY A 95 -4.10 1.94 12.41
N ARG A 96 -4.19 3.00 13.21
CA ARG A 96 -5.43 3.39 13.91
C ARG A 96 -6.24 4.35 13.06
N HIS A 97 -7.56 4.25 13.15
CA HIS A 97 -8.50 5.01 12.33
C HIS A 97 -9.63 5.57 13.19
N ASP A 98 -9.99 6.83 12.95
CA ASP A 98 -11.27 7.38 13.41
C ASP A 98 -12.36 7.02 12.39
N ILE A 99 -13.13 5.97 12.70
CA ILE A 99 -14.18 5.46 11.80
C ILE A 99 -15.40 6.40 11.67
N SER A 100 -15.45 7.50 12.43
CA SER A 100 -16.48 8.53 12.26
C SER A 100 -16.18 9.46 11.09
N GLU A 101 -14.92 9.48 10.63
CA GLU A 101 -14.48 10.32 9.52
C GLU A 101 -14.56 9.62 8.18
N GLN A 102 -14.55 10.41 7.11
CA GLN A 102 -14.45 9.88 5.76
C GLN A 102 -13.10 9.18 5.56
N GLN A 103 -13.17 7.90 5.22
CA GLN A 103 -11.99 7.09 4.92
C GLN A 103 -11.81 6.96 3.40
N LYS A 104 -10.57 6.72 3.01
CA LYS A 104 -10.11 6.49 1.65
C LYS A 104 -9.51 5.09 1.56
N VAL A 105 -9.61 4.51 0.38
CA VAL A 105 -8.88 3.30 0.00
C VAL A 105 -8.04 3.64 -1.23
N THR A 106 -6.75 3.34 -1.18
CA THR A 106 -5.85 3.61 -2.31
C THR A 106 -5.16 2.33 -2.75
N LEU A 107 -5.27 1.99 -4.03
CA LEU A 107 -4.63 0.80 -4.60
C LEU A 107 -3.11 0.98 -4.57
N ILE A 108 -2.41 0.09 -3.86
CA ILE A 108 -0.94 0.16 -3.72
C ILE A 108 -0.22 -0.92 -4.51
N ASP A 109 -0.86 -2.07 -4.77
CA ASP A 109 -0.30 -3.18 -5.53
C ASP A 109 -1.39 -4.11 -6.05
N LEU A 110 -1.06 -4.88 -7.09
CA LEU A 110 -1.92 -5.92 -7.63
C LEU A 110 -1.11 -7.17 -7.96
N ALA A 111 -1.64 -8.34 -7.64
CA ALA A 111 -0.98 -9.62 -7.88
C ALA A 111 -1.90 -10.55 -8.69
N PRO A 112 -1.73 -10.60 -10.03
CA PRO A 112 -2.55 -11.47 -10.87
C PRO A 112 -2.00 -12.91 -10.88
N ASN A 113 -2.92 -13.87 -10.75
CA ASN A 113 -2.65 -15.30 -10.84
C ASN A 113 -1.41 -15.74 -9.99
N THR A 114 -0.68 -16.76 -10.45
CA THR A 114 0.55 -17.24 -9.78
C THR A 114 1.77 -16.35 -10.03
N ARG A 115 1.70 -15.29 -10.85
CA ARG A 115 2.86 -14.57 -11.41
C ARG A 115 3.64 -13.69 -10.42
N GLY A 116 3.03 -13.28 -9.32
CA GLY A 116 3.66 -12.36 -8.37
C GLY A 116 2.89 -11.04 -8.32
N PHE A 117 3.49 -10.02 -7.73
CA PHE A 117 3.02 -8.64 -7.89
C PHE A 117 3.38 -8.15 -9.30
N LEU A 118 2.55 -7.26 -9.83
CA LEU A 118 2.91 -6.50 -11.03
C LEU A 118 4.20 -5.73 -10.79
N LYS A 119 4.95 -5.53 -11.87
CA LYS A 119 6.09 -4.62 -11.83
C LYS A 119 5.59 -3.17 -11.72
N PRO A 120 6.35 -2.25 -11.10
CA PRO A 120 5.91 -0.88 -10.90
C PRO A 120 5.53 -0.15 -12.21
N GLU A 121 6.29 -0.37 -13.28
CA GLU A 121 5.99 0.20 -14.60
C GLU A 121 4.66 -0.30 -15.15
N GLU A 122 4.43 -1.62 -15.12
CA GLU A 122 3.17 -2.22 -15.57
C GLU A 122 1.99 -1.79 -14.70
N PHE A 123 2.21 -1.64 -13.39
CA PHE A 123 1.19 -1.15 -12.48
C PHE A 123 0.79 0.30 -12.80
N LEU A 124 1.76 1.18 -13.02
CA LEU A 124 1.50 2.57 -13.40
C LEU A 124 0.80 2.66 -14.77
N ASP A 125 1.27 1.91 -15.76
CA ASP A 125 0.69 1.91 -17.11
C ASP A 125 -0.78 1.48 -17.10
N LEU A 126 -1.11 0.46 -16.29
CA LEU A 126 -2.46 -0.09 -16.24
C LEU A 126 -3.42 0.74 -15.39
N PHE A 127 -2.95 1.36 -14.30
CA PHE A 127 -3.82 1.95 -13.28
C PHE A 127 -3.66 3.45 -13.09
N SER A 128 -2.89 4.15 -13.93
CA SER A 128 -2.67 5.61 -13.85
C SER A 128 -3.93 6.46 -13.90
N ALA A 129 -5.04 5.95 -14.46
CA ALA A 129 -6.34 6.63 -14.46
C ALA A 129 -7.12 6.48 -13.13
N LEU A 130 -6.64 5.63 -12.21
CA LEU A 130 -7.24 5.43 -10.90
C LEU A 130 -6.46 6.21 -9.82
N PRO A 131 -7.07 6.50 -8.66
CA PRO A 131 -6.33 7.08 -7.55
C PRO A 131 -5.24 6.12 -7.06
N LEU A 132 -3.98 6.57 -7.12
CA LEU A 132 -2.80 5.83 -6.68
C LEU A 132 -2.04 6.67 -5.64
N PRO A 133 -1.14 6.07 -4.84
CA PRO A 133 -0.19 6.84 -4.04
C PRO A 133 0.67 7.70 -4.98
N ALA A 134 1.06 8.89 -4.51
CA ALA A 134 1.86 9.79 -5.33
C ALA A 134 3.14 9.08 -5.80
N TYR A 135 3.34 9.04 -7.11
CA TYR A 135 4.57 8.53 -7.71
C TYR A 135 5.62 9.63 -7.68
N LEU A 136 6.68 9.41 -6.91
CA LEU A 136 7.74 10.39 -6.64
C LEU A 136 8.92 10.28 -7.61
N GLY A 137 8.80 9.43 -8.63
CA GLY A 137 9.80 9.26 -9.68
C GLY A 137 10.68 8.01 -9.53
N GLN A 138 11.64 7.91 -10.45
CA GLN A 138 12.67 6.87 -10.43
C GLN A 138 13.94 7.41 -9.79
N VAL A 139 14.52 6.63 -8.89
CA VAL A 139 15.75 6.99 -8.17
C VAL A 139 16.69 5.81 -8.09
N GLU A 140 17.97 6.09 -7.83
CA GLU A 140 18.86 5.08 -7.27
C GLU A 140 18.61 5.03 -5.76
N TRP A 141 17.87 4.02 -5.30
CA TRP A 141 17.63 3.82 -3.87
C TRP A 141 18.96 3.48 -3.20
N ASN A 142 19.37 4.23 -2.19
CA ASN A 142 20.57 3.97 -1.40
C ASN A 142 20.40 4.54 0.03
N GLU A 143 21.46 4.52 0.84
CA GLU A 143 21.43 5.04 2.21
C GLU A 143 21.21 6.56 2.23
N ASP A 144 21.81 7.32 1.32
CA ASP A 144 21.63 8.78 1.23
C ASP A 144 20.19 9.17 0.90
N TYR A 145 19.54 8.44 -0.01
CA TYR A 145 18.13 8.66 -0.34
C TYR A 145 17.23 8.32 0.85
N ALA A 146 17.50 7.21 1.55
CA ALA A 146 16.76 6.85 2.76
C ALA A 146 16.93 7.90 3.88
N GLU A 147 18.11 8.49 4.00
CA GLU A 147 18.40 9.57 4.95
C GLU A 147 17.73 10.89 4.54
N ALA A 148 17.65 11.20 3.24
CA ALA A 148 16.90 12.34 2.74
C ALA A 148 15.39 12.22 3.06
N VAL A 149 14.81 11.02 2.90
CA VAL A 149 13.44 10.73 3.37
C VAL A 149 13.34 10.92 4.87
N ARG A 150 14.33 10.43 5.65
CA ARG A 150 14.32 10.57 7.11
C ARG A 150 14.29 12.03 7.55
N LYS A 151 15.06 12.89 6.87
CA LYS A 151 15.14 14.33 7.10
C LYS A 151 13.95 15.13 6.53
N GLY A 152 13.03 14.48 5.81
CA GLY A 152 11.89 15.15 5.18
C GLY A 152 12.26 16.03 3.99
N LEU A 153 13.33 15.69 3.27
CA LEU A 153 13.83 16.47 2.12
C LEU A 153 13.19 16.07 0.78
N ILE A 154 12.37 15.02 0.77
CA ILE A 154 11.71 14.53 -0.43
C ILE A 154 10.30 15.12 -0.49
N GLU A 155 10.02 15.88 -1.55
CA GLU A 155 8.71 16.48 -1.80
C GLU A 155 7.64 15.43 -2.11
N GLY A 156 6.38 15.75 -1.83
CA GLY A 156 5.24 14.88 -2.12
C GLY A 156 4.99 13.74 -1.13
N ILE A 157 5.80 13.62 -0.08
CA ILE A 157 5.53 12.71 1.04
C ILE A 157 4.42 13.29 1.91
N THR A 158 3.37 12.50 2.16
CA THR A 158 2.22 12.96 2.96
C THR A 158 2.50 12.92 4.46
N CYS A 159 3.05 11.81 4.96
CA CYS A 159 3.36 11.67 6.39
C CYS A 159 4.44 10.61 6.69
N GLU A 160 4.14 9.33 6.44
CA GLU A 160 4.96 8.24 6.97
C GLU A 160 6.32 8.14 6.29
N GLY A 161 6.38 8.25 4.97
CA GLY A 161 7.62 8.15 4.22
C GLY A 161 7.41 7.63 2.82
N VAL A 162 8.23 6.68 2.37
CA VAL A 162 8.16 6.15 1.00
C VAL A 162 8.29 4.64 0.93
N VAL A 163 7.73 4.07 -0.14
CA VAL A 163 7.98 2.70 -0.58
C VAL A 163 8.69 2.73 -1.93
N ALA A 164 9.81 2.03 -2.02
CA ALA A 164 10.62 1.88 -3.22
C ALA A 164 10.49 0.47 -3.79
N LYS A 165 10.17 0.33 -5.07
CA LYS A 165 9.95 -0.95 -5.75
C LYS A 165 10.85 -1.09 -6.96
N SER A 166 11.48 -2.26 -7.13
CA SER A 166 12.35 -2.52 -8.27
C SER A 166 11.58 -3.07 -9.48
N ALA A 167 11.94 -2.64 -10.69
CA ALA A 167 11.40 -3.16 -11.94
C ALA A 167 11.97 -4.54 -12.35
N THR A 168 13.19 -4.85 -11.92
CA THR A 168 13.93 -6.03 -12.43
C THR A 168 13.82 -7.24 -11.52
N LYS A 169 13.71 -7.02 -10.21
CA LYS A 169 13.57 -8.08 -9.19
C LYS A 169 12.38 -7.73 -8.31
N GLN A 170 11.73 -8.74 -7.74
CA GLN A 170 10.71 -8.55 -6.70
C GLN A 170 11.39 -8.10 -5.39
N ARG A 171 11.82 -6.84 -5.37
CA ARG A 171 12.51 -6.17 -4.27
C ARG A 171 11.74 -4.91 -3.93
N MET A 172 11.47 -4.75 -2.63
CA MET A 172 10.88 -3.56 -2.07
C MET A 172 11.69 -3.08 -0.87
N ALA A 173 11.75 -1.77 -0.69
CA ALA A 173 12.33 -1.12 0.47
C ALA A 173 11.39 -0.02 0.96
N LYS A 174 11.52 0.37 2.23
CA LYS A 174 10.82 1.52 2.79
C LYS A 174 11.78 2.40 3.58
N ALA A 175 11.49 3.69 3.63
CA ALA A 175 12.07 4.63 4.58
C ALA A 175 10.92 5.44 5.19
N LYS A 176 11.04 5.76 6.48
CA LYS A 176 10.05 6.56 7.21
C LYS A 176 10.68 7.89 7.62
N THR A 177 9.88 8.95 7.66
CA THR A 177 10.32 10.29 8.10
C THR A 177 10.62 10.28 9.60
N GLN A 178 11.53 11.16 10.06
CA GLN A 178 11.82 11.28 11.48
C GLN A 178 10.61 11.84 12.24
N ALA A 179 9.89 12.78 11.64
CA ALA A 179 8.66 13.34 12.21
C ALA A 179 7.61 12.26 12.52
N TRP A 180 7.39 11.31 11.60
CA TRP A 180 6.46 10.20 11.85
C TRP A 180 6.96 9.28 12.97
N ILE A 181 8.27 8.95 12.96
CA ILE A 181 8.90 8.11 13.98
C ILE A 181 8.76 8.73 15.38
N ASP A 182 9.06 10.02 15.51
CA ASP A 182 8.97 10.74 16.77
C ASP A 182 7.53 10.76 17.29
N ARG A 183 6.56 10.96 16.39
CA ARG A 183 5.13 10.89 16.74
C ARG A 183 4.74 9.50 17.23
N VAL A 184 5.20 8.44 16.57
CA VAL A 184 4.93 7.05 16.98
C VAL A 184 5.52 6.79 18.36
N MET A 185 6.77 7.17 18.59
CA MET A 185 7.44 6.98 19.89
C MET A 185 6.71 7.75 21.00
N LYS A 186 6.27 8.98 20.71
CA LYS A 186 5.49 9.80 21.64
C LYS A 186 4.13 9.18 22.01
N GLU A 187 3.41 8.64 21.03
CA GLU A 187 2.04 8.12 21.24
C GLU A 187 2.01 6.68 21.80
N PHE A 188 3.01 5.86 21.48
CA PHE A 188 3.00 4.42 21.77
C PHE A 188 4.12 3.99 22.75
N GLY A 189 5.04 4.89 23.09
CA GLY A 189 6.20 4.59 23.93
C GLY A 189 7.21 3.67 23.26
N ASP A 190 8.32 3.41 23.95
CA ASP A 190 9.50 2.78 23.33
C ASP A 190 9.23 1.37 22.82
N VAL A 191 8.52 0.56 23.59
CA VAL A 191 8.33 -0.87 23.28
C VAL A 191 7.37 -1.05 22.11
N GLU A 192 6.20 -0.42 22.15
CA GLU A 192 5.20 -0.59 21.09
C GLU A 192 5.54 0.26 19.87
N GLY A 193 6.05 1.48 20.07
CA GLY A 193 6.54 2.33 18.99
C GLY A 193 7.63 1.66 18.17
N ALA A 194 8.61 1.00 18.81
CA ALA A 194 9.66 0.27 18.10
C ALA A 194 9.12 -0.89 17.24
N LYS A 195 8.00 -1.52 17.61
CA LYS A 195 7.35 -2.56 16.78
C LYS A 195 6.67 -1.94 15.56
N ILE A 196 5.94 -0.84 15.76
CA ILE A 196 5.24 -0.10 14.71
C ILE A 196 6.24 0.44 13.67
N ILE A 197 7.38 0.99 14.10
CA ILE A 197 8.43 1.49 13.21
C ILE A 197 9.01 0.38 12.32
N LYS A 198 9.12 -0.85 12.84
CA LYS A 198 9.64 -2.01 12.12
C LYS A 198 8.61 -2.63 11.16
N SER A 199 7.32 -2.56 11.50
CA SER A 199 6.20 -3.05 10.68
C SER A 199 6.11 -2.33 9.34
#